data_AF-A0A250KF17-F1
#
_entry.id   AF-A0A250KF17-F1
#
_cell.length_a   1.000
_cell.length_b   1.000
_cell.length_c   1.000
_cell.angle_alpha   90.00
_cell.angle_beta   90.00
_cell.angle_gamma   90.00
#
_symmetry.space_group_name_H-M   'P 1'
#
loop_
_entity.id
_entity.type
_entity.pdbx_description
1 polymer ?
#
loop_
_entity_poly.entity_id
_entity_poly.type
_entity_poly.pdbx_seq_one_letter_code
_entity_poly.pdbx_strand_id
1 'polypeptide(L)'
;MKKIIFSLLLALSCTAANAQSKYFEYNGTPAFVNSMFNNSENKMQLSMDAYADLHIVAGKAMSVKGKALKAKFLVKPDEDEVYDKTYKIYEANFKGVNVKYTTYAYADAIQLTINKKTYGIDAIDGACDFFIKNLKHQYTKTQMGETLVLTCTKDIPLLNNNFKRVGTLKKGSVLTFNVKK
;
A
#
# COMPACT_ATOMS: atom_id res chain seq x y z
N MET A 1 -50.99 -20.10 -33.69
CA MET A 1 -50.30 -20.39 -32.41
C MET A 1 -48.86 -19.87 -32.52
N LYS A 2 -48.54 -18.76 -31.84
CA LYS A 2 -47.24 -18.08 -31.91
C LYS A 2 -46.22 -18.83 -31.04
N LYS A 3 -45.10 -19.26 -31.65
CA LYS A 3 -43.98 -19.90 -30.95
C LYS A 3 -43.20 -18.83 -30.18
N ILE A 4 -43.18 -18.93 -28.86
CA ILE A 4 -42.36 -18.10 -27.97
C ILE A 4 -40.94 -18.63 -28.06
N ILE A 5 -40.02 -17.82 -28.60
CA ILE A 5 -38.59 -18.13 -28.63
C ILE A 5 -38.05 -17.77 -27.24
N PHE A 6 -37.61 -18.78 -26.50
CA PHE A 6 -36.86 -18.65 -25.25
C PHE A 6 -35.55 -17.90 -25.52
N SER A 7 -35.43 -16.68 -24.99
CA SER A 7 -34.16 -15.96 -24.97
C SER A 7 -33.26 -16.52 -23.86
N LEU A 8 -32.08 -16.95 -24.29
CA LEU A 8 -31.01 -17.54 -23.50
C LEU A 8 -30.48 -16.51 -22.48
N LEU A 9 -30.63 -16.80 -21.18
CA LEU A 9 -30.04 -15.99 -20.11
C LEU A 9 -28.51 -16.20 -20.11
N LEU A 10 -27.77 -15.22 -20.61
CA LEU A 10 -26.30 -15.22 -20.57
C LEU A 10 -25.85 -14.78 -19.17
N ALA A 11 -25.82 -15.71 -18.22
CA ALA A 11 -25.17 -15.48 -16.93
C ALA A 11 -23.65 -15.50 -17.12
N LEU A 12 -23.05 -14.35 -17.47
CA LEU A 12 -21.62 -14.12 -17.27
C LEU A 12 -21.35 -14.11 -15.75
N SER A 13 -21.18 -15.30 -15.19
CA SER A 13 -20.60 -15.45 -13.86
C SER A 13 -19.11 -15.20 -13.98
N CYS A 14 -18.69 -13.95 -13.78
CA CYS A 14 -17.31 -13.56 -13.64
C CYS A 14 -16.69 -14.28 -12.44
N THR A 15 -16.13 -15.47 -12.66
CA THR A 15 -15.32 -16.19 -11.69
C THR A 15 -13.89 -15.66 -11.69
N ALA A 16 -13.72 -14.34 -11.54
CA ALA A 16 -12.40 -13.71 -11.39
C ALA A 16 -12.10 -13.26 -9.95
N ALA A 17 -13.01 -13.48 -8.99
CA ALA A 17 -12.90 -12.94 -7.64
C ALA A 17 -11.95 -13.71 -6.68
N ASN A 18 -11.44 -14.88 -7.07
CA ASN A 18 -10.84 -15.82 -6.09
C ASN A 18 -9.32 -15.71 -5.87
N ALA A 19 -8.57 -14.96 -6.69
CA ALA A 19 -7.12 -14.84 -6.50
C ALA A 19 -6.69 -13.58 -5.72
N GLN A 20 -7.43 -12.47 -5.89
CA GLN A 20 -7.10 -11.17 -5.29
C GLN A 20 -7.44 -11.17 -3.78
N SER A 21 -8.50 -11.86 -3.36
CA SER A 21 -9.04 -11.81 -1.98
C SER A 21 -8.12 -12.36 -0.87
N LYS A 22 -7.07 -13.14 -1.19
CA LYS A 22 -6.21 -13.73 -0.14
C LYS A 22 -5.29 -12.70 0.52
N TYR A 23 -4.82 -11.71 -0.24
CA TYR A 23 -3.81 -10.76 0.22
C TYR A 23 -4.36 -9.37 0.50
N PHE A 24 -5.63 -9.16 0.21
CA PHE A 24 -6.32 -7.90 0.43
C PHE A 24 -7.52 -8.07 1.34
N GLU A 25 -7.89 -6.99 2.01
CA GLU A 25 -9.10 -6.87 2.81
C GLU A 25 -10.06 -5.95 2.06
N TYR A 26 -11.31 -6.40 1.93
CA TYR A 26 -12.36 -5.74 1.16
C TYR A 26 -13.35 -5.04 2.08
N ASN A 27 -13.85 -3.86 1.69
CA ASN A 27 -14.88 -3.10 2.40
C ASN A 27 -14.58 -2.79 3.88
N GLY A 28 -13.31 -2.83 4.29
CA GLY A 28 -12.88 -2.29 5.58
C GLY A 28 -12.63 -0.78 5.49
N THR A 29 -12.61 -0.10 6.63
CA THR A 29 -12.13 1.29 6.70
C THR A 29 -10.67 1.29 7.17
N PRO A 30 -9.69 1.45 6.26
CA PRO A 30 -8.29 1.41 6.62
C PRO A 30 -7.92 2.65 7.42
N ALA A 31 -7.03 2.52 8.40
CA ALA A 31 -6.72 3.64 9.30
C ALA A 31 -6.06 4.83 8.58
N PHE A 32 -5.55 4.67 7.36
CA PHE A 32 -4.96 5.75 6.58
C PHE A 32 -5.95 6.78 6.04
N VAL A 33 -7.26 6.50 6.04
CA VAL A 33 -8.27 7.55 5.81
C VAL A 33 -8.24 8.61 6.91
N ASN A 34 -7.71 8.24 8.09
CA ASN A 34 -7.51 9.18 9.18
C ASN A 34 -6.26 10.03 9.00
N SER A 35 -5.45 9.93 7.94
CA SER A 35 -4.30 10.84 7.77
C SER A 35 -4.75 12.31 7.75
N MET A 36 -3.93 13.20 8.30
CA MET A 36 -4.22 14.64 8.23
C MET A 36 -4.10 15.23 6.81
N PHE A 37 -3.51 14.48 5.88
CA PHE A 37 -3.33 14.89 4.48
C PHE A 37 -4.32 14.21 3.53
N ASN A 38 -5.34 13.51 4.04
CA ASN A 38 -6.18 12.63 3.22
C ASN A 38 -7.00 13.36 2.13
N ASN A 39 -7.38 14.60 2.38
CA ASN A 39 -8.14 15.46 1.46
C ASN A 39 -7.35 16.74 1.15
N SER A 40 -6.02 16.65 1.04
CA SER A 40 -5.21 17.82 0.71
C SER A 40 -5.33 18.14 -0.78
N GLU A 41 -5.77 19.37 -1.07
CA GLU A 41 -5.88 19.92 -2.43
C GLU A 41 -4.55 20.41 -2.98
N ASN A 42 -3.55 20.60 -2.12
CA ASN A 42 -2.24 21.09 -2.51
C ASN A 42 -1.25 19.94 -2.69
N LYS A 43 -0.45 20.03 -3.75
CA LYS A 43 0.77 19.22 -3.90
C LYS A 43 1.81 19.67 -2.89
N MET A 44 2.31 18.75 -2.06
CA MET A 44 3.29 19.06 -1.03
C MET A 44 4.45 18.08 -1.06
N GLN A 45 5.63 18.57 -0.70
CA GLN A 45 6.77 17.75 -0.33
C GLN A 45 7.22 18.15 1.07
N LEU A 46 7.03 17.26 2.03
CA LEU A 46 7.33 17.50 3.43
C LEU A 46 8.54 16.68 3.88
N SER A 47 9.25 17.23 4.86
CA SER A 47 10.34 16.51 5.52
C SER A 47 9.78 15.37 6.38
N MET A 48 10.53 14.28 6.46
CA MET A 48 10.12 13.09 7.20
C MET A 48 11.34 12.38 7.77
N ASP A 49 11.23 11.89 9.00
CA ASP A 49 12.14 10.86 9.51
C ASP A 49 11.48 9.49 9.34
N ALA A 50 12.25 8.47 8.94
CA ALA A 50 11.74 7.11 8.81
C ALA A 50 12.61 6.11 9.57
N TYR A 51 11.97 5.12 10.18
CA TYR A 51 12.61 4.05 10.95
C TYR A 51 12.08 2.69 10.49
N ALA A 52 12.93 1.69 10.59
CA ALA A 52 12.64 0.33 10.17
C ALA A 52 13.11 -0.69 11.20
N ASP A 53 12.34 -1.77 11.33
CA ASP A 53 12.80 -3.09 11.75
C ASP A 53 12.16 -4.08 10.78
N LEU A 54 12.77 -4.28 9.61
CA LEU A 54 12.26 -5.11 8.53
C LEU A 54 12.96 -6.45 8.48
N HIS A 55 12.19 -7.51 8.28
CA HIS A 55 12.67 -8.85 8.01
C HIS A 55 12.15 -9.28 6.63
N ILE A 56 13.06 -9.45 5.68
CA ILE A 56 12.72 -9.64 4.27
C ILE A 56 13.35 -10.94 3.77
N VAL A 57 12.58 -11.73 3.03
CA VAL A 57 13.10 -12.87 2.26
C VAL A 57 12.83 -12.61 0.79
N ALA A 58 13.86 -12.30 0.01
CA ALA A 58 13.78 -12.12 -1.44
C ALA A 58 15.06 -12.69 -2.07
N GLY A 59 15.01 -13.95 -2.51
CA GLY A 59 16.21 -14.76 -2.76
C GLY A 59 16.88 -15.18 -1.45
N LYS A 60 17.62 -14.27 -0.80
CA LYS A 60 18.24 -14.48 0.52
C LYS A 60 17.48 -13.71 1.60
N ALA A 61 17.49 -14.24 2.83
CA ALA A 61 17.00 -13.52 3.99
C ALA A 61 17.89 -12.31 4.32
N MET A 62 17.27 -11.18 4.65
CA MET A 62 17.94 -9.97 5.09
C MET A 62 17.12 -9.21 6.13
N SER A 63 17.77 -8.36 6.91
CA SER A 63 17.13 -7.45 7.84
C SER A 63 17.61 -6.02 7.65
N VAL A 64 16.71 -5.07 7.92
CA VAL A 64 17.00 -3.64 7.91
C VAL A 64 16.51 -3.06 9.21
N LYS A 65 17.41 -2.48 10.00
CA LYS A 65 17.08 -1.90 11.30
C LYS A 65 17.66 -0.50 11.46
N GLY A 66 16.87 0.41 12.02
CA GLY A 66 17.29 1.76 12.38
C GLY A 66 16.70 2.83 11.48
N LYS A 67 17.34 4.01 11.51
CA LYS A 67 16.90 5.21 10.79
C LYS A 67 17.25 5.15 9.30
N ALA A 68 16.37 5.66 8.46
CA ALA A 68 16.63 5.88 7.04
C ALA A 68 17.76 6.91 6.82
N LEU A 69 18.55 6.70 5.78
CA LEU A 69 19.58 7.65 5.34
C LEU A 69 18.96 8.91 4.73
N LYS A 70 17.85 8.72 4.01
CA LYS A 70 17.03 9.79 3.43
C LYS A 70 15.57 9.35 3.47
N ALA A 71 14.68 10.30 3.72
CA ALA A 71 13.24 10.07 3.69
C ALA A 71 12.53 11.34 3.22
N LYS A 72 11.45 11.17 2.47
CA LYS A 72 10.57 12.27 2.06
C LYS A 72 9.13 11.79 2.02
N PHE A 73 8.22 12.71 2.27
CA PHE A 73 6.79 12.51 2.16
C PHE A 73 6.23 13.41 1.07
N LEU A 74 5.43 12.84 0.18
CA LEU A 74 4.78 13.55 -0.90
C LEU A 74 3.27 13.43 -0.77
N VAL A 75 2.61 14.55 -0.98
CA VAL A 75 1.15 14.65 -1.08
C VAL A 75 0.86 15.05 -2.52
N LYS A 76 0.14 14.20 -3.27
CA LYS A 76 -0.26 14.47 -4.65
C LYS A 76 -1.78 14.37 -4.77
N PRO A 77 -2.49 15.48 -5.00
CA PRO A 77 -3.91 15.44 -5.35
C PRO A 77 -4.14 14.57 -6.58
N ASP A 78 -5.31 13.96 -6.64
CA ASP A 78 -5.78 13.28 -7.84
C ASP A 78 -6.19 14.31 -8.89
N GLU A 79 -5.48 14.34 -10.02
CA GLU A 79 -5.71 15.31 -11.09
C GLU A 79 -6.95 14.95 -11.92
N ASP A 80 -7.34 13.67 -11.92
CA ASP A 80 -8.48 13.16 -12.68
C ASP A 80 -9.77 13.13 -11.84
N GLU A 81 -9.71 13.55 -10.56
CA GLU A 81 -10.85 13.64 -9.64
C GLU A 81 -11.71 12.35 -9.59
N VAL A 82 -11.07 11.19 -9.74
CA VAL A 82 -11.80 9.90 -9.80
C VAL A 82 -12.44 9.59 -8.45
N TYR A 83 -11.72 9.86 -7.37
CA TYR A 83 -12.18 9.62 -6.00
C TYR A 83 -12.21 10.89 -5.13
N ASP A 84 -11.76 12.04 -5.66
CA ASP A 84 -11.52 13.29 -4.90
C ASP A 84 -10.65 13.03 -3.65
N LYS A 85 -9.58 12.24 -3.84
CA LYS A 85 -8.67 11.82 -2.77
C LYS A 85 -7.24 12.16 -3.12
N THR A 86 -6.39 12.16 -2.09
CA THR A 86 -5.00 12.53 -2.24
C THR A 86 -4.09 11.32 -2.07
N TYR A 87 -3.18 11.13 -3.01
CA TYR A 87 -2.07 10.20 -2.86
C TYR A 87 -1.12 10.68 -1.76
N LYS A 88 -0.83 9.80 -0.83
CA LYS A 88 0.15 10.03 0.24
C LYS A 88 1.28 9.02 0.03
N ILE A 89 2.46 9.51 -0.34
CA ILE A 89 3.59 8.70 -0.78
C ILE A 89 4.75 8.90 0.19
N TYR A 90 5.15 7.81 0.85
CA TYR A 90 6.23 7.74 1.81
C TYR A 90 7.42 7.05 1.15
N GLU A 91 8.52 7.77 0.94
CA GLU A 91 9.75 7.22 0.36
C GLU A 91 10.86 7.26 1.39
N ALA A 92 11.49 6.12 1.66
CA ALA A 92 12.59 5.99 2.61
C ALA A 92 13.71 5.11 2.05
N ASN A 93 14.93 5.64 2.10
CA ASN A 93 16.15 4.93 1.71
C ASN A 93 16.87 4.43 2.96
N PHE A 94 16.97 3.11 3.10
CA PHE A 94 17.79 2.44 4.09
C PHE A 94 19.01 1.81 3.42
N LYS A 95 19.99 1.39 4.22
CA LYS A 95 21.16 0.68 3.71
C LYS A 95 20.72 -0.62 3.01
N GLY A 96 20.77 -0.63 1.67
CA GLY A 96 20.46 -1.78 0.82
C GLY A 96 19.00 -1.95 0.41
N VAL A 97 18.07 -1.14 0.94
CA VAL A 97 16.62 -1.24 0.63
C VAL A 97 16.01 0.16 0.49
N ASN A 98 15.32 0.41 -0.63
CA ASN A 98 14.39 1.52 -0.73
C ASN A 98 12.98 1.04 -0.46
N VAL A 99 12.25 1.79 0.35
CA VAL A 99 10.83 1.56 0.62
C VAL A 99 10.03 2.68 -0.01
N LYS A 100 8.99 2.34 -0.76
CA LYS A 100 7.91 3.24 -1.15
C LYS A 100 6.61 2.67 -0.61
N TYR A 101 5.95 3.40 0.26
CA TYR A 101 4.59 3.09 0.71
C TYR A 101 3.65 4.17 0.18
N THR A 102 2.51 3.78 -0.39
CA THR A 102 1.54 4.72 -0.98
C THR A 102 0.16 4.37 -0.47
N THR A 103 -0.65 5.38 -0.18
CA THR A 103 -2.08 5.22 0.08
C THR A 103 -2.88 6.17 -0.82
N TYR A 104 -4.04 5.72 -1.29
CA TYR A 104 -4.96 6.49 -2.09
C TYR A 104 -6.39 5.92 -1.92
N ALA A 105 -7.37 6.80 -1.70
CA ALA A 105 -8.73 6.40 -1.33
C ALA A 105 -8.75 5.34 -0.19
N TYR A 106 -9.27 4.13 -0.43
CA TYR A 106 -9.28 3.02 0.52
C TYR A 106 -8.21 1.96 0.23
N ALA A 107 -7.24 2.27 -0.64
CA ALA A 107 -6.19 1.36 -1.08
C ALA A 107 -4.78 1.80 -0.72
N ASP A 108 -3.88 0.82 -0.63
CA ASP A 108 -2.48 1.02 -0.35
C ASP A 108 -1.55 0.07 -1.12
N ALA A 109 -0.30 0.49 -1.22
CA ALA A 109 0.76 -0.21 -1.92
C ALA A 109 2.07 -0.12 -1.15
N ILE A 110 2.81 -1.22 -1.06
CA ILE A 110 4.18 -1.23 -0.54
C ILE A 110 5.13 -1.84 -1.57
N GLN A 111 6.21 -1.11 -1.85
CA GLN A 111 7.25 -1.51 -2.77
C GLN A 111 8.61 -1.43 -2.07
N LEU A 112 9.40 -2.48 -2.25
CA LEU A 112 10.77 -2.64 -1.78
C LEU A 112 11.69 -2.75 -3.00
N THR A 113 12.63 -1.83 -3.16
CA THR A 113 13.69 -1.97 -4.17
C THR A 113 14.98 -2.45 -3.50
N ILE A 114 15.43 -3.63 -3.91
CA ILE A 114 16.62 -4.31 -3.39
C ILE A 114 17.49 -4.69 -4.59
N ASN A 115 18.76 -4.31 -4.62
CA ASN A 115 19.67 -4.58 -5.74
C ASN A 115 19.07 -4.21 -7.12
N LYS A 116 18.44 -3.03 -7.21
CA LYS A 116 17.76 -2.50 -8.42
C LYS A 116 16.55 -3.31 -8.90
N LYS A 117 16.08 -4.30 -8.14
CA LYS A 117 14.84 -5.05 -8.42
C LYS A 117 13.76 -4.59 -7.46
N THR A 118 12.57 -4.32 -8.00
CA THR A 118 11.41 -3.90 -7.20
C THR A 118 10.50 -5.08 -6.95
N TYR A 119 10.06 -5.18 -5.70
CA TYR A 119 9.15 -6.20 -5.21
C TYR A 119 8.07 -5.52 -4.38
N GLY A 120 6.82 -5.92 -4.52
CA GLY A 120 5.76 -5.24 -3.77
C GLY A 120 4.43 -5.96 -3.80
N ILE A 121 3.48 -5.35 -3.12
CA ILE A 121 2.06 -5.68 -3.22
C ILE A 121 1.32 -4.35 -3.35
N ASP A 122 0.33 -4.33 -4.24
CA ASP A 122 -0.36 -3.12 -4.65
C ASP A 122 -1.86 -3.41 -4.70
N ALA A 123 -2.62 -2.71 -3.85
CA ALA A 123 -4.07 -2.76 -3.81
C ALA A 123 -4.72 -1.59 -4.56
N ILE A 124 -3.90 -0.65 -5.08
CA ILE A 124 -4.40 0.53 -5.79
C ILE A 124 -4.75 0.11 -7.21
N ASP A 125 -6.05 -0.03 -7.47
CA ASP A 125 -6.62 -0.37 -8.77
C ASP A 125 -7.71 0.64 -9.18
N GLY A 126 -8.49 0.32 -10.22
CA GLY A 126 -9.55 1.21 -10.68
C GLY A 126 -10.68 1.43 -9.67
N ALA A 127 -10.91 0.51 -8.71
CA ALA A 127 -11.99 0.55 -7.72
C ALA A 127 -11.52 1.08 -6.36
N CYS A 128 -10.25 0.86 -6.00
CA CYS A 128 -9.62 1.33 -4.76
C CYS A 128 -10.41 1.00 -3.48
N ASP A 129 -11.09 -0.14 -3.44
CA ASP A 129 -11.94 -0.64 -2.35
C ASP A 129 -11.29 -1.78 -1.53
N PHE A 130 -9.99 -2.03 -1.80
CA PHE A 130 -9.15 -3.02 -1.15
C PHE A 130 -7.91 -2.39 -0.52
N PHE A 131 -7.46 -2.92 0.62
CA PHE A 131 -6.14 -2.62 1.19
C PHE A 131 -5.38 -3.88 1.56
N ILE A 132 -4.06 -3.77 1.73
CA ILE A 132 -3.15 -4.89 2.01
C ILE A 132 -3.54 -5.55 3.34
N LYS A 133 -3.97 -6.81 3.25
CA LYS A 133 -4.32 -7.62 4.40
C LYS A 133 -3.08 -7.92 5.25
N ASN A 134 -3.25 -7.85 6.56
CA ASN A 134 -2.18 -8.07 7.55
C ASN A 134 -1.09 -6.98 7.59
N LEU A 135 -1.23 -5.88 6.86
CA LEU A 135 -0.48 -4.65 7.10
C LEU A 135 -1.32 -3.77 8.03
N LYS A 136 -0.99 -3.76 9.32
CA LYS A 136 -1.71 -2.93 10.29
C LYS A 136 -1.19 -1.50 10.22
N HIS A 137 -2.10 -0.56 10.15
CA HIS A 137 -1.87 0.88 10.13
C HIS A 137 -2.17 1.49 11.50
N GLN A 138 -1.29 2.35 12.01
CA GLN A 138 -1.57 3.19 13.18
C GLN A 138 -1.15 4.61 12.88
N TYR A 139 -2.11 5.53 12.92
CA TYR A 139 -1.88 6.96 12.72
C TYR A 139 -1.97 7.69 14.05
N THR A 140 -1.00 8.55 14.32
CA THR A 140 -1.05 9.52 15.41
C THR A 140 -0.83 10.91 14.84
N LYS A 141 -1.78 11.81 15.07
CA LYS A 141 -1.69 13.21 14.64
C LYS A 141 -1.13 14.08 15.75
N THR A 142 -0.37 15.09 15.36
CA THR A 142 0.06 16.18 16.24
C THR A 142 -0.16 17.50 15.51
N GLN A 143 0.01 18.63 16.21
CA GLN A 143 0.00 19.95 15.56
C GLN A 143 1.16 20.11 14.56
N MET A 144 2.26 19.37 14.74
CA MET A 144 3.50 19.48 13.96
C MET A 144 3.62 18.46 12.81
N GLY A 145 2.59 17.62 12.60
CA GLY A 145 2.60 16.59 11.56
C GLY A 145 1.93 15.29 12.01
N GLU A 146 2.27 14.18 11.36
CA GLU A 146 1.71 12.87 11.67
C GLU A 146 2.76 11.76 11.73
N THR A 147 2.50 10.78 12.58
CA THR A 147 3.23 9.52 12.62
C THR A 147 2.36 8.41 12.06
N LEU A 148 2.90 7.68 11.09
CA LEU A 148 2.36 6.42 10.58
C LEU A 148 3.26 5.27 11.02
N VAL A 149 2.67 4.27 11.68
CA VAL A 149 3.32 2.98 11.95
C VAL A 149 2.64 1.89 11.13
N LEU A 150 3.44 1.19 10.33
CA LEU A 150 3.05 -0.02 9.61
C LEU A 150 3.60 -1.24 10.33
N THR A 151 2.76 -2.24 10.61
CA THR A 151 3.18 -3.49 11.23
C THR A 151 2.67 -4.69 10.44
N CYS A 152 3.57 -5.57 10.03
CA CYS A 152 3.20 -6.85 9.41
C CYS A 152 2.70 -7.81 10.50
N THR A 153 1.38 -7.98 10.62
CA THR A 153 0.79 -8.88 11.63
C THR A 153 0.89 -10.36 11.24
N LYS A 154 1.07 -10.63 9.94
CA LYS A 154 1.44 -11.91 9.34
C LYS A 154 2.43 -11.66 8.20
N ASP A 155 2.93 -12.74 7.61
CA ASP A 155 3.75 -12.68 6.40
C ASP A 155 2.96 -12.09 5.22
N ILE A 156 3.54 -11.08 4.57
CA ILE A 156 2.99 -10.42 3.39
C ILE A 156 3.80 -10.86 2.16
N PRO A 157 3.17 -11.35 1.08
CA PRO A 157 3.90 -11.67 -0.14
C PRO A 157 4.55 -10.44 -0.76
N LEU A 158 5.73 -10.64 -1.34
CA LEU A 158 6.30 -9.67 -2.27
C LEU A 158 6.22 -10.25 -3.68
N LEU A 159 5.55 -9.53 -4.56
CA LEU A 159 5.34 -9.88 -5.96
C LEU A 159 6.31 -9.12 -6.86
N ASN A 160 6.68 -9.70 -7.99
CA ASN A 160 7.33 -8.95 -9.07
C ASN A 160 6.29 -8.33 -10.03
N ASN A 161 6.75 -7.63 -11.06
CA ASN A 161 5.90 -7.00 -12.07
C ASN A 161 5.00 -7.98 -12.85
N ASN A 162 5.28 -9.28 -12.80
CA ASN A 162 4.46 -10.33 -13.42
C ASN A 162 3.50 -10.98 -12.40
N PHE A 163 3.26 -10.32 -11.26
CA PHE A 163 2.43 -10.80 -10.15
C PHE A 163 2.86 -12.14 -9.55
N LYS A 164 4.10 -12.58 -9.81
CA LYS A 164 4.65 -13.81 -9.24
C LYS A 164 5.24 -13.50 -7.87
N ARG A 165 4.90 -14.33 -6.87
CA ARG A 165 5.54 -14.26 -5.55
C ARG A 165 7.04 -14.57 -5.71
N VAL A 166 7.87 -13.63 -5.30
CA VAL A 166 9.34 -13.73 -5.36
C VAL A 166 9.99 -13.44 -4.00
N GLY A 167 9.18 -13.04 -3.01
CA GLY A 167 9.65 -12.84 -1.67
C GLY A 167 8.53 -12.75 -0.65
N THR A 168 8.91 -12.41 0.57
CA THR A 168 8.00 -12.22 1.69
C THR A 168 8.56 -11.15 2.62
N LEU A 169 7.71 -10.20 2.99
CA LEU A 169 7.92 -9.32 4.12
C LEU A 169 7.37 -10.03 5.37
N LYS A 170 8.25 -10.38 6.31
CA LYS A 170 7.91 -11.30 7.39
C LYS A 170 7.07 -10.63 8.47
N LYS A 171 6.23 -11.43 9.13
CA LYS A 171 5.55 -11.06 10.37
C LYS A 171 6.52 -10.39 11.35
N GLY A 172 6.05 -9.33 12.01
CA GLY A 172 6.83 -8.55 12.96
C GLY A 172 7.66 -7.44 12.32
N SER A 173 7.72 -7.36 10.98
CA SER A 173 8.35 -6.21 10.32
C SER A 173 7.58 -4.92 10.62
N VAL A 174 8.30 -3.86 10.95
CA VAL A 174 7.75 -2.54 11.31
C VAL A 174 8.41 -1.44 10.49
N LEU A 175 7.58 -0.50 10.00
CA LEU A 175 8.02 0.79 9.47
C LEU A 175 7.36 1.90 10.26
N THR A 176 8.11 2.96 10.52
CA THR A 176 7.59 4.17 11.15
C THR A 176 7.98 5.36 10.30
N PHE A 177 7.01 6.21 9.98
CA PHE A 177 7.17 7.44 9.24
C PHE A 177 6.71 8.60 10.11
N ASN A 178 7.59 9.56 10.36
CA ASN A 178 7.32 10.76 11.14
C ASN A 178 7.36 11.96 10.20
N VAL A 179 6.21 12.33 9.66
CA VAL A 179 6.05 13.46 8.75
C VAL A 179 6.00 14.76 9.56
N LYS A 180 6.73 15.78 9.12
CA LYS A 180 6.76 17.11 9.74
C LYS A 180 6.09 18.12 8.82
N LYS A 181 5.09 18.83 9.32
CA LYS A 181 4.37 19.90 8.62
C LYS A 181 5.11 21.23 8.74
#